data_AF-A0A963P9B9-F1
#
_entry.id   AF-A0A963P9B9-F1
#
_cell.length_a   1.000
_cell.length_b   1.000
_cell.length_c   1.000
_cell.angle_alpha   90.00
_cell.angle_beta   90.00
_cell.angle_gamma   90.00
#
_symmetry.space_group_name_H-M   'P 1'
#
loop_
_entity.id
_entity.type
_entity.pdbx_description
1 polymer ?
#
loop_
_entity_poly.entity_id
_entity_poly.type
_entity_poly.pdbx_seq_one_letter_code
_entity_poly.pdbx_strand_id
1 'polypeptide(L)' 'MVTPTPLIRSASLSGYVDLARGLGLQPHALMRRVGIDPRHLDDPETPIRVDAARRLLELSAQEAGVEDFGL' A
#
# COMPACT_ATOMS: atom_id res chain seq x y z
N MET A 1 12.34 25.00 -1.88
CA MET A 1 12.69 23.93 -2.84
C MET A 1 11.78 22.76 -2.56
N VAL A 2 10.97 22.30 -3.52
CA VAL A 2 10.14 21.10 -3.36
C VAL A 2 11.03 19.88 -3.55
N THR A 3 11.22 19.08 -2.49
CA THR A 3 11.94 17.81 -2.59
C THR A 3 11.15 16.88 -3.53
N PRO A 4 11.77 16.25 -4.54
CA PRO A 4 11.05 15.33 -5.41
C PRO A 4 10.44 14.20 -4.58
N THR A 5 9.16 13.91 -4.80
CA THR A 5 8.48 12.82 -4.12
C THR A 5 9.06 11.49 -4.61
N PRO A 6 9.67 10.68 -3.74
CA PRO A 6 10.26 9.42 -4.16
C PRO A 6 9.16 8.45 -4.62
N LEU A 7 9.46 7.74 -5.71
CA LEU A 7 8.57 6.76 -6.34
C LEU A 7 9.18 5.37 -6.25
N ILE A 8 8.32 4.36 -6.11
CA ILE A 8 8.67 2.94 -6.20
C ILE A 8 7.72 2.25 -7.18
N ARG A 9 8.10 1.07 -7.65
CA ARG A 9 7.23 0.23 -8.48
C ARG A 9 6.10 -0.35 -7.62
N SER A 10 4.89 -0.43 -8.17
CA SER A 10 3.74 -1.06 -7.53
C SER A 10 3.99 -2.53 -7.18
N ALA A 11 4.93 -3.18 -7.88
CA ALA A 11 5.48 -4.49 -7.52
C ALA A 11 5.92 -4.59 -6.05
N SER A 12 6.33 -3.50 -5.40
CA SER A 12 6.66 -3.48 -3.96
C SER A 12 5.47 -3.78 -3.04
N LEU A 13 4.24 -3.71 -3.55
CA LEU A 13 3.00 -4.11 -2.86
C LEU A 13 2.49 -5.48 -3.33
N SER A 14 3.32 -6.29 -4.01
CA SER A 14 2.93 -7.65 -4.40
C SER A 14 2.45 -8.45 -3.20
N GLY A 15 1.29 -9.13 -3.32
CA GLY A 15 0.72 -9.93 -2.23
C GLY A 15 0.06 -9.12 -1.11
N TYR A 16 0.14 -7.78 -1.12
CA TYR A 16 -0.54 -6.92 -0.14
C TYR A 16 -2.04 -7.20 -0.06
N VAL A 17 -2.69 -7.31 -1.23
CA VAL A 17 -4.14 -7.48 -1.30
C VAL A 17 -4.58 -8.80 -0.66
N ASP A 18 -3.84 -9.88 -0.92
CA ASP A 18 -4.14 -11.20 -0.38
C ASP A 18 -3.86 -11.25 1.13
N LEU A 19 -2.74 -10.68 1.58
CA LEU A 19 -2.41 -10.55 3.01
C LEU A 19 -3.50 -9.76 3.76
N ALA A 20 -3.84 -8.57 3.26
CA ALA A 20 -4.84 -7.71 3.88
C ALA A 20 -6.21 -8.39 3.95
N ARG A 21 -6.63 -9.10 2.90
CA ARG A 21 -7.88 -9.90 2.92
C ARG A 21 -7.81 -11.04 3.93
N GLY A 22 -6.68 -11.73 4.02
CA GLY A 22 -6.46 -12.80 5.01
C GLY A 22 -6.60 -12.31 6.46
N LEU A 23 -6.31 -11.03 6.71
CA LEU A 23 -6.47 -10.36 8.00
C LEU A 23 -7.85 -9.70 8.18
N GLY A 24 -8.79 -9.92 7.27
CA GLY A 24 -10.14 -9.35 7.34
C GLY A 24 -10.25 -7.87 6.95
N LEU A 25 -9.18 -7.28 6.41
CA LEU A 25 -9.16 -5.89 5.98
C LEU A 25 -9.84 -5.68 4.61
N GLN A 26 -10.12 -4.42 4.31
CA GLN A 26 -10.59 -3.97 3.00
C GLN A 26 -9.46 -3.27 2.23
N PRO A 27 -8.54 -4.01 1.55
CA PRO A 27 -7.32 -3.43 0.97
C PRO A 27 -7.61 -2.31 -0.03
N HIS A 28 -8.59 -2.47 -0.90
CA HIS A 28 -8.91 -1.45 -1.90
C HIS A 28 -9.46 -0.15 -1.28
N ALA A 29 -10.07 -0.23 -0.09
CA ALA A 29 -10.50 0.95 0.65
C ALA A 29 -9.29 1.64 1.31
N LEU A 30 -8.37 0.86 1.90
CA LEU A 30 -7.13 1.37 2.50
C LEU A 30 -6.21 2.04 1.46
N MET A 31 -6.06 1.44 0.28
CA MET A 31 -5.31 2.01 -0.84
C MET A 31 -5.88 3.37 -1.25
N ARG A 32 -7.20 3.48 -1.40
CA ARG A 32 -7.86 4.75 -1.75
C ARG A 32 -7.69 5.82 -0.67
N ARG A 33 -7.70 5.44 0.62
CA ARG A 33 -7.45 6.37 1.75
C ARG A 33 -6.07 7.03 1.68
N VAL A 34 -5.07 6.35 1.11
CA VAL A 34 -3.71 6.88 0.94
C VAL A 34 -3.43 7.44 -0.46
N GLY A 35 -4.44 7.45 -1.34
CA GLY A 35 -4.33 7.97 -2.69
C GLY A 35 -3.68 7.02 -3.70
N ILE A 36 -3.69 5.72 -3.44
CA ILE A 36 -3.29 4.68 -4.40
C ILE A 36 -4.57 4.12 -5.04
N ASP A 37 -4.72 4.22 -6.35
CA ASP A 37 -5.80 3.52 -7.07
C ASP A 37 -5.49 2.01 -7.07
N PRO A 38 -6.43 1.12 -6.69
CA PRO A 38 -6.22 -0.32 -6.78
C PRO A 38 -5.71 -0.82 -8.13
N ARG A 39 -6.08 -0.13 -9.22
CA ARG A 39 -5.61 -0.43 -10.59
C ARG A 39 -4.11 -0.23 -10.79
N HIS A 40 -3.43 0.50 -9.91
CA HIS A 40 -1.97 0.60 -9.96
C HIS A 40 -1.27 -0.75 -9.72
N LEU A 41 -1.96 -1.74 -9.14
CA LEU A 41 -1.41 -3.09 -8.96
C LEU A 41 -1.65 -3.99 -10.18
N ASP A 42 -2.44 -3.57 -11.17
CA ASP A 42 -2.68 -4.35 -12.40
C ASP A 42 -1.41 -4.40 -13.28
N ASP A 43 -0.60 -3.36 -13.23
CA ASP A 43 0.72 -3.29 -13.87
C ASP A 43 1.81 -3.07 -12.80
N PRO A 44 2.69 -4.06 -12.55
CA PRO A 44 3.74 -4.01 -11.52
C PRO A 44 4.79 -2.90 -11.75
N GLU A 45 4.91 -2.38 -12.97
CA GLU A 45 5.82 -1.29 -13.30
C GLU A 45 5.23 0.09 -13.03
N THR A 46 3.94 0.16 -12.65
CA THR A 46 3.28 1.43 -12.32
C THR A 46 3.98 2.10 -11.13
N PRO A 47 4.45 3.36 -11.28
CA PRO A 47 5.08 4.07 -10.18
C PRO A 47 4.03 4.52 -9.15
N ILE A 48 4.29 4.27 -7.88
CA ILE A 48 3.52 4.76 -6.74
C ILE A 48 4.41 5.58 -5.81
N ARG A 49 3.81 6.52 -5.07
CA ARG A 49 4.57 7.34 -4.12
C ARG A 49 4.98 6.51 -2.90
N VAL A 50 6.24 6.62 -2.50
CA VAL A 50 6.78 5.90 -1.33
C VAL A 50 6.04 6.24 -0.05
N ASP A 51 5.67 7.50 0.14
CA ASP A 51 4.92 7.96 1.31
C ASP A 51 3.52 7.36 1.37
N ALA A 52 2.87 7.20 0.22
CA ALA A 52 1.57 6.54 0.11
C ALA A 52 1.68 5.04 0.42
N ALA A 53 2.71 4.36 -0.10
CA ALA A 53 2.97 2.95 0.20
C ALA A 53 3.27 2.72 1.69
N ARG A 54 4.12 3.56 2.31
CA ARG A 54 4.41 3.50 3.74
C ARG A 54 3.14 3.71 4.58
N ARG A 55 2.35 4.75 4.28
CA ARG A 55 1.07 4.99 4.97
C ARG A 55 0.08 3.84 4.79
N LEU A 56 0.09 3.17 3.64
CA LEU A 56 -0.76 2.01 3.40
C LEU A 56 -0.45 0.90 4.40
N LEU A 57 0.84 0.58 4.58
CA LEU A 57 1.29 -0.45 5.50
C LEU A 57 0.99 -0.07 6.95
N GLU A 58 1.27 1.17 7.35
CA GLU A 58 0.99 1.67 8.71
C GLU A 58 -0.51 1.61 9.06
N LEU A 59 -1.38 2.07 8.15
CA LEU A 59 -2.82 1.98 8.35
C LEU A 59 -3.30 0.53 8.39
N SER A 60 -2.71 -0.34 7.56
CA SER A 60 -3.08 -1.76 7.54
C SER A 60 -2.68 -2.47 8.83
N ALA A 61 -1.49 -2.18 9.38
CA ALA A 61 -1.03 -2.66 10.67
C ALA A 61 -1.98 -2.23 11.80
N GLN A 62 -2.34 -0.94 11.82
CA GLN A 62 -3.23 -0.39 12.83
C GLN A 62 -4.64 -1.01 12.78
N GLU A 63 -5.21 -1.17 11.58
CA GLU A 63 -6.56 -1.72 11.41
C GLU A 63 -6.60 -3.23 11.63
N ALA A 64 -5.51 -3.95 11.34
CA ALA A 64 -5.38 -5.38 11.63
C ALA A 64 -5.05 -5.68 13.09
N GLY A 65 -4.54 -4.70 13.84
CA GLY A 65 -3.98 -4.93 15.18
C GLY A 65 -2.72 -5.80 15.16
N VAL A 66 -1.92 -5.71 14.09
CA VAL A 66 -0.69 -6.50 13.89
C VAL A 66 0.47 -5.53 13.68
N GLU A 67 1.44 -5.53 14.59
CA GLU A 67 2.60 -4.61 14.53
C GLU A 67 3.56 -4.97 13.37
N ASP A 68 3.64 -6.26 12.99
CA ASP A 68 4.54 -6.77 11.95
C ASP A 68 3.85 -6.93 10.57
N PHE A 69 2.92 -6.03 10.22
CA PHE A 69 2.24 -6.10 8.92
C PHE A 69 3.23 -5.89 7.76
N GLY A 70 3.57 -6.98 7.06
CA GLY A 70 4.46 -6.95 5.88
C GLY A 70 5.95 -7.03 6.20
N LEU A 71 6.32 -7.52 7.38
CA LEU A 71 7.69 -7.81 7.84
C LEU A 71 7.98 -9.31 7.88
#